data_AF-A0A3L7N5Q1-F1
#
_entry.id   AF-A0A3L7N5Q1-F1
#
_cell.length_a   1.000
_cell.length_b   1.000
_cell.length_c   1.000
_cell.angle_alpha   90.00
_cell.angle_beta   90.00
_cell.angle_gamma   90.00
#
_symmetry.space_group_name_H-M   'P 1'
#
loop_
_entity.id
_entity.type
_entity.pdbx_description
1 polymer ?
#
loop_
_entity_poly.entity_id
_entity_poly.type
_entity_poly.pdbx_seq_one_letter_code
_entity_poly.pdbx_strand_id
1 'polypeptide(L)'
;MNLMRLPKNFAPKFAIITLVAATVLTSCNTLPTQERNFGKCGIGLVIWLRQPKTSQYQYFTIDGGVFAYGAGVTALNMKTFWQTDLSVEQCQTIRQCAQDGGWFSESPPSSSPEKGDLVADIAVNWDGGRQQFTASGDQPSVKFLTDFLTQISDARFQRALDRLPTAGEQPQ
;
A
#
# COMPACT_ATOMS: atom_id res chain seq x y z
N MET A 1 -73.35 -3.06 53.55
CA MET A 1 -73.53 -1.68 53.04
C MET A 1 -72.22 -0.92 53.24
N ASN A 2 -71.85 -0.11 52.25
CA ASN A 2 -70.68 0.78 52.17
C ASN A 2 -69.31 0.08 52.07
N LEU A 3 -68.36 0.51 51.23
CA LEU A 3 -68.29 1.28 50.00
C LEU A 3 -66.80 1.18 49.60
N MET A 4 -66.53 1.05 48.31
CA MET A 4 -65.25 1.26 47.62
C MET A 4 -64.18 2.06 48.38
N ARG A 5 -62.92 1.60 48.27
CA ARG A 5 -61.76 2.47 47.99
C ARG A 5 -60.57 1.65 47.48
N LEU A 6 -60.33 1.72 46.17
CA LEU A 6 -59.05 1.41 45.53
C LEU A 6 -58.16 2.66 45.59
N PRO A 7 -56.90 2.57 46.05
CA PRO A 7 -55.88 3.54 45.70
C PRO A 7 -55.12 3.09 44.45
N LYS A 8 -55.23 3.93 43.41
CA LYS A 8 -54.28 4.10 42.31
C LYS A 8 -52.87 4.19 42.89
N ASN A 9 -51.85 3.59 42.27
CA ASN A 9 -50.49 4.15 42.26
C ASN A 9 -49.50 3.46 41.31
N PHE A 10 -48.93 4.32 40.45
CA PHE A 10 -47.59 4.32 39.86
C PHE A 10 -47.14 3.20 38.90
N ALA A 11 -47.30 3.50 37.61
CA ALA A 11 -46.45 2.97 36.55
C ALA A 11 -45.07 3.66 36.56
N PRO A 12 -43.94 2.92 36.56
CA PRO A 12 -42.65 3.50 36.25
C PRO A 12 -42.46 3.54 34.73
N LYS A 13 -42.32 4.77 34.20
CA LYS A 13 -41.87 5.05 32.84
C LYS A 13 -40.38 4.65 32.75
N PHE A 14 -40.09 3.54 32.08
CA PHE A 14 -38.72 3.20 31.70
C PHE A 14 -38.26 4.17 30.60
N ALA A 15 -37.42 5.12 30.99
CA ALA A 15 -36.70 5.99 30.08
C ALA A 15 -35.66 5.16 29.32
N ILE A 16 -35.83 5.05 28.02
CA ILE A 16 -34.87 4.48 27.08
C ILE A 16 -33.71 5.48 26.98
N ILE A 17 -32.58 5.18 27.61
CA ILE A 17 -31.33 5.90 27.41
C ILE A 17 -30.71 5.35 26.13
N THR A 18 -30.95 6.02 25.01
CA THR A 18 -30.29 5.72 23.74
C THR A 18 -28.85 6.21 23.83
N LEU A 19 -27.93 5.29 24.13
CA LEU A 19 -26.50 5.54 24.07
C LEU A 19 -26.11 5.66 22.59
N VAL A 20 -25.97 6.88 22.09
CA VAL A 20 -25.40 7.13 20.76
C VAL A 20 -23.91 6.84 20.85
N ALA A 21 -23.54 5.60 20.52
CA ALA A 21 -22.14 5.23 20.33
C ALA A 21 -21.63 5.97 19.10
N ALA A 22 -20.85 7.03 19.32
CA ALA A 22 -20.10 7.71 18.28
C ALA A 22 -19.01 6.76 17.79
N THR A 23 -19.30 5.97 16.76
CA THR A 23 -18.29 5.22 16.01
C THR A 23 -17.44 6.24 15.26
N VAL A 24 -16.29 6.56 15.84
CA VAL A 24 -15.21 7.27 15.15
C VAL A 24 -14.75 6.37 14.01
N LEU A 25 -15.22 6.65 12.80
CA LEU A 25 -14.73 6.04 11.58
C LEU A 25 -13.27 6.47 11.38
N THR A 26 -12.35 5.72 11.99
CA THR A 26 -10.94 5.76 11.66
C THR A 26 -10.81 5.19 10.26
N SER A 27 -10.66 6.05 9.25
CA SER A 27 -10.40 5.64 7.88
C SER A 27 -9.01 5.03 7.81
N CYS A 28 -8.90 3.75 8.14
CA CYS A 28 -7.73 2.94 7.85
C CYS A 28 -7.69 2.79 6.32
N ASN A 29 -6.86 3.61 5.64
CA ASN A 29 -6.62 3.47 4.21
C ASN A 29 -5.95 2.10 3.99
N THR A 30 -6.78 1.10 3.75
CA THR A 30 -6.34 -0.26 3.49
C THR A 30 -5.90 -0.33 2.04
N LEU A 31 -4.65 -0.77 1.81
CA LEU A 31 -4.16 -1.03 0.47
C LEU A 31 -5.05 -2.11 -0.17
N PRO A 32 -5.37 -2.00 -1.48
CA PRO A 32 -6.18 -2.99 -2.17
C PRO A 32 -5.59 -4.39 -1.99
N THR A 33 -6.46 -5.36 -1.73
CA THR A 33 -6.07 -6.76 -1.56
C THR A 33 -5.88 -7.39 -2.93
N GLN A 34 -4.72 -8.02 -3.14
CA GLN A 34 -4.40 -8.75 -4.37
C GLN A 34 -4.82 -10.23 -4.25
N GLU A 35 -5.29 -10.85 -5.33
CA GLU A 35 -5.63 -12.29 -5.35
C GLU A 35 -4.39 -13.18 -5.14
N ARG A 36 -4.60 -14.39 -4.61
CA ARG A 36 -3.54 -15.35 -4.26
C ARG A 36 -3.01 -16.09 -5.51
N ASN A 37 -2.25 -15.40 -6.36
CA ASN A 37 -1.35 -16.08 -7.31
C ASN A 37 0.07 -15.53 -7.15
N PHE A 38 0.86 -16.21 -6.31
CA PHE A 38 2.22 -15.76 -6.01
C PHE A 38 3.24 -16.09 -7.11
N GLY A 39 2.87 -16.93 -8.08
CA GLY A 39 3.68 -17.30 -9.23
C GLY A 39 5.14 -17.64 -8.89
N LYS A 40 6.05 -17.28 -9.80
CA LYS A 40 7.50 -17.50 -9.64
C LYS A 40 8.17 -16.63 -8.57
N CYS A 41 7.53 -15.54 -8.17
CA CYS A 41 8.02 -14.68 -7.10
C CYS A 41 7.74 -15.28 -5.71
N GLY A 42 6.70 -16.11 -5.58
CA GLY A 42 6.27 -16.67 -4.31
C GLY A 42 5.85 -15.62 -3.27
N ILE A 43 5.64 -14.37 -3.71
CA ILE A 43 5.13 -13.24 -2.95
C ILE A 43 4.27 -12.35 -3.86
N GLY A 44 3.28 -11.68 -3.28
CA GLY A 44 2.59 -10.52 -3.85
C GLY A 44 2.98 -9.28 -3.05
N LEU A 45 3.20 -8.16 -3.73
CA LEU A 45 3.71 -6.94 -3.09
C LEU A 45 3.00 -5.71 -3.63
N VAL A 46 2.62 -4.81 -2.73
CA VAL A 46 2.14 -3.47 -3.06
C VAL A 46 2.96 -2.47 -2.24
N ILE A 47 3.53 -1.46 -2.91
CA ILE A 47 4.20 -0.34 -2.26
C ILE A 47 3.62 0.96 -2.80
N TRP A 48 3.07 1.78 -1.92
CA TRP A 48 2.70 3.15 -2.23
C TRP A 48 3.66 4.12 -1.57
N LEU A 49 4.57 4.68 -2.37
CA LEU A 49 5.57 5.64 -1.94
C LEU A 49 5.04 7.06 -2.14
N ARG A 50 5.04 7.85 -1.07
CA ARG A 50 4.50 9.21 -1.05
C ARG A 50 5.54 10.17 -0.49
N GLN A 51 5.79 11.26 -1.20
CA GLN A 51 6.56 12.39 -0.71
C GLN A 51 5.65 13.63 -0.64
N PRO A 52 4.98 13.88 0.50
CA PRO A 52 3.92 14.90 0.58
C PRO A 52 4.43 16.32 0.32
N LYS A 53 5.67 16.63 0.72
CA LYS A 53 6.28 17.96 0.51
C LYS A 53 6.40 18.35 -0.96
N THR A 54 6.70 17.39 -1.83
CA THR A 54 6.94 17.61 -3.26
C THR A 54 5.81 17.08 -4.14
N SER A 55 4.76 16.51 -3.55
CA SER A 55 3.65 15.85 -4.26
C SER A 55 4.14 14.77 -5.25
N GLN A 56 5.23 14.08 -4.91
CA GLN A 56 5.73 12.96 -5.70
C GLN A 56 5.13 11.66 -5.17
N TYR A 57 4.55 10.89 -6.07
CA TYR A 57 3.88 9.61 -5.76
C TYR A 57 4.40 8.55 -6.71
N GLN A 58 4.71 7.38 -6.17
CA GLN A 58 5.02 6.17 -6.93
C GLN A 58 4.21 5.01 -6.37
N TYR A 59 3.74 4.15 -7.26
CA TYR A 59 2.93 2.99 -6.91
C TYR A 59 3.46 1.77 -7.62
N PHE A 60 3.85 0.77 -6.83
CA PHE A 60 4.47 -0.46 -7.31
C PHE A 60 3.58 -1.64 -6.91
N THR A 61 3.36 -2.57 -7.84
CA THR A 61 2.67 -3.83 -7.56
C THR A 61 3.42 -5.00 -8.17
N ILE A 62 3.45 -6.13 -7.48
CA ILE A 62 3.96 -7.40 -7.99
C ILE A 62 2.89 -8.47 -7.79
N ASP A 63 2.47 -9.09 -8.88
CA ASP A 63 1.49 -10.18 -8.91
C ASP A 63 1.98 -11.33 -9.78
N GLY A 64 2.03 -12.56 -9.29
CA GLY A 64 2.38 -13.71 -10.13
C GLY A 64 3.73 -13.62 -10.86
N GLY A 65 4.64 -12.72 -10.46
CA GLY A 65 5.88 -12.42 -11.18
C GLY A 65 5.78 -11.35 -12.27
N VAL A 66 4.67 -10.62 -12.34
CA VAL A 66 4.50 -9.40 -13.13
C VAL A 66 4.71 -8.21 -12.22
N PHE A 67 5.61 -7.32 -12.60
CA PHE A 67 5.80 -6.02 -11.96
C PHE A 67 5.02 -4.95 -12.72
N ALA A 68 4.22 -4.16 -12.02
CA ALA A 68 3.55 -2.99 -12.57
C ALA A 68 3.86 -1.72 -11.77
N TYR A 69 3.91 -0.60 -12.50
CA TYR A 69 4.38 0.69 -12.02
C TYR A 69 3.42 1.82 -12.41
N GLY A 70 3.24 2.76 -11.49
CA GLY A 70 2.58 4.04 -11.68
C GLY A 70 3.34 5.17 -11.00
N ALA A 71 3.16 6.39 -11.49
CA ALA A 71 3.78 7.60 -10.97
C ALA A 71 2.82 8.80 -11.05
N GLY A 72 3.12 9.87 -10.31
CA GLY A 72 2.37 11.13 -10.36
C GLY A 72 0.90 10.94 -10.01
N VAL A 73 0.00 11.53 -10.82
CA VAL A 73 -1.46 11.42 -10.60
C VAL A 73 -1.96 9.98 -10.71
N THR A 74 -1.33 9.15 -11.55
CA THR A 74 -1.71 7.73 -11.66
C THR A 74 -1.40 6.98 -10.36
N ALA A 75 -0.21 7.21 -9.78
CA ALA A 75 0.17 6.64 -8.49
C ALA A 75 -0.63 7.23 -7.32
N LEU A 76 -0.98 8.52 -7.37
CA LEU A 76 -1.85 9.15 -6.38
C LEU A 76 -3.20 8.43 -6.29
N ASN A 77 -3.71 7.94 -7.42
CA ASN A 77 -4.93 7.14 -7.50
C ASN A 77 -4.69 5.63 -7.33
N MET A 78 -3.50 5.22 -6.88
CA MET A 78 -3.12 3.83 -6.66
C MET A 78 -3.33 2.94 -7.90
N LYS A 79 -3.01 3.49 -9.08
CA LYS A 79 -3.07 2.80 -10.37
C LYS A 79 -1.67 2.65 -10.95
N THR A 80 -1.52 1.69 -11.86
CA THR A 80 -0.32 1.47 -12.66
C THR A 80 -0.65 1.75 -14.14
N PHE A 81 0.37 2.09 -14.93
CA PHE A 81 0.24 2.33 -16.37
C PHE A 81 1.25 1.55 -17.21
N TRP A 82 2.25 0.94 -16.58
CA TRP A 82 3.28 0.15 -17.22
C TRP A 82 3.50 -1.13 -16.44
N GLN A 83 3.80 -2.21 -17.15
CA GLN A 83 4.08 -3.52 -16.55
C GLN A 83 5.12 -4.29 -17.36
N THR A 84 5.82 -5.20 -16.69
CA THR A 84 6.77 -6.13 -17.28
C THR A 84 6.79 -7.44 -16.49
N ASP A 85 7.18 -8.52 -17.16
CA ASP A 85 7.54 -9.75 -16.46
C ASP A 85 8.87 -9.57 -15.72
N LEU A 86 8.93 -10.10 -14.49
CA LEU A 86 10.17 -10.18 -13.73
C LEU A 86 10.95 -11.45 -14.09
N SER A 87 12.27 -11.41 -14.03
CA SER A 87 13.08 -12.63 -14.06
C SER A 87 13.01 -13.39 -12.74
N VAL A 88 13.51 -14.64 -12.71
CA VAL A 88 13.57 -15.42 -11.46
C VAL A 88 14.52 -14.76 -10.45
N GLU A 89 15.65 -14.23 -10.92
CA GLU A 89 16.65 -13.53 -10.11
C GLU A 89 16.07 -12.23 -9.52
N GLN A 90 15.29 -11.48 -10.31
CA GLN A 90 14.60 -10.28 -9.81
C GLN A 90 13.57 -10.65 -8.73
N CYS A 91 12.76 -11.68 -8.97
CA CYS A 91 11.83 -12.22 -7.98
C CYS A 91 12.54 -12.63 -6.67
N GLN A 92 13.66 -13.35 -6.77
CA GLN A 92 14.47 -13.75 -5.61
C GLN A 92 15.02 -12.54 -4.86
N THR A 93 15.55 -11.54 -5.56
CA THR A 93 16.07 -10.30 -4.97
C THR A 93 14.99 -9.57 -4.17
N ILE A 94 13.79 -9.44 -4.73
CA ILE A 94 12.66 -8.76 -4.10
C ILE A 94 12.23 -9.53 -2.83
N ARG A 95 12.08 -10.86 -2.94
CA ARG A 95 11.71 -11.71 -1.81
C ARG A 95 12.76 -11.67 -0.70
N GLN A 96 14.05 -11.73 -1.06
CA GLN A 96 15.15 -11.67 -0.10
C GLN A 96 15.15 -10.32 0.63
N CYS A 97 14.95 -9.20 -0.09
CA CYS A 97 14.85 -7.89 0.53
C CYS A 97 13.68 -7.80 1.54
N ALA A 98 12.51 -8.33 1.18
CA ALA A 98 11.36 -8.39 2.11
C ALA A 98 11.65 -9.27 3.35
N GLN A 99 12.39 -10.38 3.15
CA GLN A 99 12.81 -11.26 4.24
C GLN A 99 13.81 -10.58 5.17
N ASP A 100 14.88 -9.99 4.62
CA ASP A 100 15.92 -9.29 5.37
C ASP A 100 15.37 -8.05 6.08
N GLY A 101 14.37 -7.42 5.47
CA GLY A 101 13.58 -6.35 6.07
C GLY A 101 12.61 -6.82 7.16
N GLY A 102 12.46 -8.12 7.41
CA GLY A 102 11.55 -8.64 8.44
C GLY A 102 10.06 -8.45 8.13
N TRP A 103 9.70 -8.26 6.86
CA TRP A 103 8.32 -7.93 6.45
C TRP A 103 7.35 -9.09 6.60
N PHE A 104 7.85 -10.32 6.75
CA PHE A 104 7.05 -11.52 6.99
C PHE A 104 6.81 -11.81 8.48
N SER A 105 7.34 -10.97 9.38
CA SER A 105 7.14 -11.15 10.82
C SER A 105 5.75 -10.70 11.26
N GLU A 106 5.31 -11.15 12.44
CA GLU A 106 4.07 -10.67 13.08
C GLU A 106 4.12 -9.19 13.47
N SER A 107 5.34 -8.63 13.57
CA SER A 107 5.59 -7.22 13.91
C SER A 107 6.61 -6.66 12.92
N PRO A 108 6.21 -6.40 11.66
CA PRO A 108 7.09 -5.83 10.65
C PRO A 108 7.63 -4.47 11.12
N PRO A 109 8.79 -4.01 10.63
CA PRO A 109 9.45 -2.82 11.14
C PRO A 109 8.75 -1.54 10.65
N SER A 110 7.59 -1.30 11.23
CA SER A 110 6.79 -0.10 11.01
C SER A 110 7.44 1.08 11.72
N SER A 111 7.33 2.25 11.10
CA SER A 111 7.67 3.52 11.72
C SER A 111 6.50 4.48 11.55
N SER A 112 6.51 5.58 12.30
CA SER A 112 5.61 6.72 12.10
C SER A 112 6.42 7.89 11.57
N PRO A 113 6.64 8.00 10.25
CA PRO A 113 7.40 9.11 9.66
C PRO A 113 6.75 10.45 9.99
N GLU A 114 7.54 11.51 10.10
CA GLU A 114 7.00 12.84 10.38
C GLU A 114 6.22 13.39 9.19
N LYS A 115 5.42 14.44 9.46
CA LYS A 115 4.62 15.07 8.43
C LYS A 115 5.51 15.64 7.33
N GLY A 116 5.39 15.06 6.14
CA GLY A 116 6.10 15.51 4.94
C GLY A 116 7.36 14.72 4.62
N ASP A 117 7.70 13.71 5.42
CA ASP A 117 8.75 12.75 5.10
C ASP A 117 8.33 11.83 3.97
N LEU A 118 9.30 11.11 3.40
CA LEU A 118 9.04 10.06 2.44
C LEU A 118 8.39 8.88 3.19
N VAL A 119 7.17 8.52 2.80
CA VAL A 119 6.39 7.47 3.45
C VAL A 119 6.15 6.33 2.47
N ALA A 120 6.37 5.10 2.91
CA ALA A 120 5.98 3.90 2.18
C ALA A 120 4.86 3.17 2.93
N ASP A 121 3.69 3.06 2.31
CA ASP A 121 2.67 2.10 2.74
C ASP A 121 2.91 0.79 1.99
N ILE A 122 3.11 -0.29 2.72
CA ILE A 122 3.55 -1.58 2.18
C ILE A 122 2.51 -2.63 2.55
N ALA A 123 2.06 -3.41 1.57
CA ALA A 123 1.34 -4.66 1.80
C ALA A 123 2.11 -5.79 1.12
N VAL A 124 2.35 -6.87 1.87
CA VAL A 124 3.02 -8.05 1.38
C VAL A 124 2.17 -9.28 1.68
N ASN A 125 2.01 -10.13 0.68
CA ASN A 125 1.26 -11.37 0.74
C ASN A 125 2.20 -12.52 0.37
N TRP A 126 2.13 -13.63 1.09
CA TRP A 126 2.86 -14.85 0.78
C TRP A 126 2.06 -16.07 1.24
N ASP A 127 2.54 -17.27 0.95
CA ASP A 127 1.80 -18.51 1.28
C ASP A 127 1.53 -18.66 2.80
N GLY A 128 2.41 -18.13 3.63
CA GLY A 128 2.29 -18.17 5.09
C GLY A 128 1.48 -17.02 5.70
N GLY A 129 1.01 -16.04 4.93
CA GLY A 129 0.21 -14.96 5.47
C GLY A 129 0.25 -13.64 4.71
N ARG A 130 -0.18 -12.59 5.40
CA ARG A 130 -0.20 -11.22 4.91
C ARG A 130 0.27 -10.27 6.00
N GLN A 131 1.01 -9.25 5.59
CA GLN A 131 1.35 -8.10 6.42
C GLN A 131 1.02 -6.81 5.68
N GLN A 132 0.62 -5.80 6.44
CA GLN A 132 0.47 -4.44 5.94
C GLN A 132 0.98 -3.49 7.01
N PHE A 133 1.86 -2.58 6.63
CA PHE A 133 2.49 -1.64 7.55
C PHE A 133 2.93 -0.38 6.81
N THR A 134 3.19 0.67 7.60
CA THR A 134 3.77 1.93 7.11
C THR A 134 5.19 2.06 7.62
N ALA A 135 6.11 2.49 6.75
CA ALA A 135 7.50 2.70 7.08
C ALA A 135 8.02 4.01 6.46
N SER A 136 9.16 4.48 6.95
CA SER A 136 9.92 5.55 6.31
C SER A 136 10.46 5.03 4.98
N GLY A 137 10.34 5.82 3.91
CA GLY A 137 10.94 5.49 2.63
C GLY A 137 12.47 5.45 2.66
N ASP A 138 13.08 6.09 3.66
CA ASP A 138 14.54 6.08 3.87
C ASP A 138 15.02 4.86 4.68
N GLN A 139 14.11 4.01 5.16
CA GLN A 139 14.48 2.76 5.81
C GLN A 139 15.28 1.89 4.82
N PRO A 140 16.41 1.27 5.22
CA PRO A 140 17.33 0.63 4.28
C PRO A 140 16.70 -0.40 3.33
N SER A 141 15.82 -1.28 3.84
CA SER A 141 15.14 -2.29 3.01
C SER A 141 14.12 -1.68 2.07
N VAL A 142 13.34 -0.70 2.54
CA VAL A 142 12.36 0.03 1.71
C VAL A 142 13.09 0.77 0.59
N LYS A 143 14.12 1.55 0.94
CA LYS A 143 14.91 2.31 -0.02
C LYS A 143 15.56 1.41 -1.07
N PHE A 144 16.23 0.35 -0.64
CA PHE A 144 16.85 -0.61 -1.55
C PHE A 144 15.82 -1.17 -2.54
N LEU A 145 14.67 -1.61 -2.03
CA LEU A 145 13.65 -2.22 -2.88
C LEU A 145 13.03 -1.20 -3.84
N THR A 146 12.70 0.00 -3.39
CA THR A 146 12.12 1.04 -4.25
C THR A 146 13.11 1.51 -5.31
N ASP A 147 14.41 1.62 -4.99
CA ASP A 147 15.44 1.96 -5.96
C ASP A 147 15.57 0.86 -7.02
N PHE A 148 15.58 -0.42 -6.59
CA PHE A 148 15.63 -1.57 -7.49
C PHE A 148 14.41 -1.63 -8.43
N LEU A 149 13.20 -1.45 -7.90
CA LEU A 149 11.97 -1.42 -8.71
C LEU A 149 11.93 -0.22 -9.65
N THR A 150 12.45 0.93 -9.22
CA THR A 150 12.60 2.11 -10.07
C THR A 150 13.53 1.81 -11.24
N GLN A 151 14.68 1.20 -10.99
CA GLN A 151 15.62 0.79 -12.04
C GLN A 151 14.98 -0.16 -13.06
N ILE A 152 14.18 -1.14 -12.62
CA ILE A 152 13.43 -2.02 -13.53
C ILE A 152 12.43 -1.19 -14.36
N SER A 153 11.74 -0.24 -13.72
CA SER A 153 10.74 0.59 -14.38
C SER A 153 11.34 1.51 -15.44
N ASP A 154 12.62 1.89 -15.33
CA ASP A 154 13.28 2.78 -16.29
C ASP A 154 13.40 2.18 -17.69
N ALA A 155 13.28 0.86 -17.81
CA ALA A 155 13.12 0.17 -19.09
C ALA A 155 11.98 0.74 -19.95
N ARG A 156 10.96 1.36 -19.33
CA ARG A 156 9.86 2.04 -20.04
C ARG A 156 10.33 3.17 -20.96
N PHE A 157 11.46 3.79 -20.64
CA PHE A 157 12.00 4.92 -21.41
C PHE A 157 12.96 4.49 -22.51
N GLN A 158 13.49 3.27 -22.47
CA GLN A 158 14.50 2.82 -23.45
C GLN A 158 14.00 2.94 -24.88
N ARG A 159 12.75 2.53 -25.15
CA ARG A 159 12.14 2.71 -26.48
C ARG A 159 12.01 4.15 -26.95
N ALA A 160 11.89 5.11 -26.03
CA ALA A 160 11.84 6.53 -26.38
C ALA A 160 13.25 7.06 -26.64
N LEU A 161 14.24 6.61 -25.86
CA LEU A 161 15.65 6.96 -26.04
C LEU A 161 16.20 6.42 -27.37
N ASP A 162 15.87 5.18 -27.74
CA ASP A 162 16.27 4.56 -29.01
C ASP A 162 15.75 5.30 -30.25
N ARG A 163 14.70 6.12 -30.08
CA ARG A 163 14.07 6.90 -31.16
C ARG A 163 14.58 8.33 -31.23
N LEU A 164 15.43 8.76 -30.30
CA LEU A 164 16.06 10.06 -30.40
C LEU A 164 17.05 10.02 -31.57
N PRO A 165 17.02 10.99 -32.49
CA PRO A 165 18.03 11.08 -33.53
C PRO A 165 19.40 11.16 -32.87
N THR A 166 20.36 10.36 -33.36
CA THR A 166 21.75 10.45 -32.96
C THR A 166 22.20 11.90 -33.13
N ALA A 167 22.84 12.48 -32.12
CA ALA A 167 23.35 13.85 -32.23
C ALA A 167 24.44 13.88 -33.33
N GLY A 168 24.07 14.36 -34.52
CA GLY A 168 24.86 14.40 -35.76
C GLY A 168 24.14 13.61 -36.86
N GLU A 169 23.64 14.21 -37.93
CA GLU A 169 24.29 15.17 -38.83
C GLU A 169 23.43 16.43 -39.04
N GLN A 170 24.02 17.61 -38.88
CA GLN A 170 23.42 18.83 -39.43
C GLN A 170 23.60 18.78 -40.96
N PRO A 171 22.54 18.99 -41.76
CA PRO A 171 22.70 19.24 -43.19
C PRO A 171 23.60 20.46 -43.38
N GLN A 172 24.67 20.33 -44.18
CA GLN A 172 25.41 21.48 -44.70
C GLN A 172 24.58 22.24 -45.72
#